data_AF-A0A5S9M4J2-F1
#
_entry.id   AF-A0A5S9M4J2-F1
#
_cell.length_a   1.000
_cell.length_b   1.000
_cell.length_c   1.000
_cell.angle_alpha   90.00
_cell.angle_beta   90.00
_cell.angle_gamma   90.00
#
_symmetry.space_group_name_H-M   'P 1'
#
loop_
_entity.id
_entity.type
_entity.pdbx_description
1 polymer ?
#
loop_
_entity_poly.entity_id
_entity_poly.type
_entity_poly.pdbx_seq_one_letter_code
_entity_poly.pdbx_strand_id
1 'polypeptide(L)'
;MRPGEQLTLQIENEMEYGYFLTDGEDSVLLHRSEMTEDIGDRDEVEVYLYVDHEERLAATMKIPTINAHTYDWVEVVDVVEDMGAFVDVGLSKDALVATEHLPPFEEAWPKKRRQTLLYAESHKLRQNVRKTSHRRRDQ
;
A
#
# COMPACT_ATOMS: atom_id res chain seq x y z
N MET A 1 10.45 -14.34 -4.89
CA MET A 1 9.55 -13.26 -4.38
C MET A 1 9.63 -11.94 -5.18
N ARG A 2 8.56 -11.12 -5.27
CA ARG A 2 8.57 -9.79 -5.94
C ARG A 2 7.82 -8.70 -5.16
N PRO A 3 8.19 -7.40 -5.31
CA PRO A 3 7.43 -6.31 -4.70
C PRO A 3 6.03 -6.21 -5.31
N GLY A 4 5.04 -5.86 -4.48
CA GLY A 4 3.62 -5.85 -4.84
C GLY A 4 2.87 -7.16 -4.56
N GLU A 5 3.58 -8.22 -4.18
CA GLU A 5 2.98 -9.51 -3.86
C GLU A 5 2.53 -9.58 -2.39
N GLN A 6 1.39 -10.23 -2.18
CA GLN A 6 0.91 -10.64 -0.86
C GLN A 6 1.14 -12.15 -0.73
N LEU A 7 1.99 -12.56 0.20
CA LEU A 7 2.41 -13.95 0.38
C LEU A 7 2.30 -14.36 1.85
N THR A 8 2.04 -15.64 2.08
CA THR A 8 2.25 -16.28 3.38
C THR A 8 3.63 -16.91 3.37
N LEU A 9 4.51 -16.45 4.25
CA LEU A 9 5.91 -16.86 4.32
C LEU A 9 6.22 -17.51 5.66
N GLN A 10 7.13 -18.49 5.64
CA GLN A 10 7.57 -19.20 6.84
C GLN A 10 8.56 -18.35 7.64
N ILE A 11 8.47 -18.41 8.96
CA ILE A 11 9.43 -17.73 9.84
C ILE A 11 10.71 -18.58 9.87
N GLU A 12 11.80 -18.04 9.33
CA GLU A 12 13.08 -18.72 9.25
C GLU A 12 13.92 -18.49 10.52
N ASN A 13 14.08 -17.23 10.92
CA ASN A 13 14.88 -16.83 12.09
C ASN A 13 14.39 -15.51 12.70
N GLU A 14 14.52 -15.37 14.02
CA GLU A 14 14.28 -14.13 14.76
C GLU A 14 15.60 -13.37 15.03
N MET A 15 15.56 -12.06 14.84
CA MET A 15 16.62 -11.10 15.16
C MET A 15 16.08 -10.00 16.08
N GLU A 16 16.97 -9.23 16.72
CA GLU A 16 16.57 -8.12 17.59
C GLU A 16 15.76 -7.02 16.87
N TYR A 17 15.89 -6.90 15.55
CA TYR A 17 15.20 -5.88 14.76
C TYR A 17 14.04 -6.43 13.92
N GLY A 18 13.81 -7.74 13.88
CA GLY A 18 12.79 -8.33 13.01
C GLY A 18 12.92 -9.83 12.81
N TYR A 19 12.14 -10.35 11.88
CA TYR A 19 12.10 -11.75 11.49
C TYR A 19 12.52 -11.90 10.03
N PHE A 20 13.32 -12.92 9.73
CA PHE A 20 13.53 -13.34 8.35
C PHE A 20 12.41 -14.32 7.96
N LEU A 21 11.77 -14.04 6.83
CA LEU A 21 10.69 -14.83 6.28
C LEU A 21 11.12 -15.45 4.95
N THR A 22 10.72 -16.68 4.69
CA THR A 22 11.14 -17.43 3.49
C THR A 22 9.98 -18.15 2.78
N ASP A 23 10.11 -18.33 1.46
CA ASP A 23 9.29 -19.24 0.66
C ASP A 23 9.98 -20.59 0.40
N GLY A 24 11.17 -20.80 1.01
CA GLY A 24 12.02 -21.98 0.82
C GLY A 24 13.15 -21.79 -0.20
N GLU A 25 13.12 -20.72 -1.00
CA GLU A 25 14.18 -20.37 -1.95
C GLU A 25 14.82 -19.01 -1.63
N ASP A 26 13.99 -17.99 -1.42
CA ASP A 26 14.40 -16.62 -1.08
C ASP A 26 14.05 -16.28 0.37
N SER A 27 14.75 -15.31 0.97
CA SER A 27 14.40 -14.77 2.30
C SER A 27 14.28 -13.24 2.27
N VAL A 28 13.35 -12.70 3.06
CA VAL A 28 13.04 -11.27 3.19
C VAL A 28 12.92 -10.86 4.65
N LEU A 29 13.27 -9.62 4.98
CA LEU A 29 13.17 -9.09 6.34
C LEU A 29 11.78 -8.48 6.62
N LEU A 30 11.13 -8.94 7.68
CA LEU A 30 10.00 -8.28 8.34
C LEU A 30 10.54 -7.52 9.57
N HIS A 31 10.71 -6.20 9.43
CA HIS A 31 11.17 -5.37 10.54
C HIS A 31 10.07 -5.22 11.60
N ARG A 32 10.44 -5.12 12.88
CA ARG A 32 9.46 -5.01 14.00
C ARG A 32 8.51 -3.81 13.86
N SER A 33 8.94 -2.72 13.23
CA SER A 33 8.06 -1.55 12.95
C SER A 33 6.98 -1.79 11.89
N GLU A 34 7.12 -2.87 11.13
CA GLU A 34 6.20 -3.27 10.07
C GLU A 34 5.30 -4.42 10.49
N MET A 35 5.40 -4.86 11.75
CA MET A 35 4.51 -5.85 12.35
C MET A 35 3.24 -5.16 12.89
N THR A 36 2.10 -5.81 12.72
CA THR A 36 0.81 -5.36 13.28
C THR A 36 0.48 -6.06 14.60
N GLU A 37 1.14 -7.18 14.87
CA GLU A 37 1.01 -8.01 16.06
C GLU A 37 2.29 -8.82 16.27
N ASP A 38 2.47 -9.40 17.46
CA ASP A 38 3.59 -10.29 17.74
C ASP A 38 3.35 -11.70 17.14
N ILE A 39 4.40 -12.32 16.61
CA ILE A 39 4.34 -13.57 15.84
C ILE A 39 5.32 -14.64 16.33
N GLY A 40 5.95 -14.46 17.50
CA GLY A 40 7.00 -15.36 18.01
C GLY A 40 6.62 -16.85 18.10
N ASP A 41 5.33 -17.17 18.21
CA ASP A 41 4.83 -18.55 18.28
C ASP A 41 4.22 -19.07 16.95
N ARG A 42 4.34 -18.32 15.85
CA ARG A 42 3.77 -18.70 14.54
C ARG A 42 4.82 -19.39 13.68
N ASP A 43 4.37 -20.32 12.83
CA ASP A 43 5.22 -20.97 11.84
C ASP A 43 5.29 -20.16 10.53
N GLU A 44 4.23 -19.43 10.22
CA GLU A 44 4.09 -18.62 9.00
C GLU A 44 3.29 -17.34 9.25
N VAL A 45 3.50 -16.34 8.40
CA VAL A 45 2.86 -15.04 8.49
C VAL A 45 2.51 -14.50 7.12
N GLU A 46 1.33 -13.87 7.02
CA GLU A 46 0.90 -13.16 5.82
C GLU A 46 1.53 -11.76 5.78
N VAL A 47 2.19 -11.45 4.66
CA VAL A 47 2.91 -10.19 4.46
C VAL A 47 2.71 -9.64 3.06
N TYR A 48 2.86 -8.33 2.94
CA TYR A 48 2.99 -7.62 1.68
C TYR A 48 4.47 -7.27 1.42
N LEU A 49 4.94 -7.52 0.20
CA LEU A 49 6.31 -7.26 -0.20
C LEU A 49 6.44 -5.89 -0.86
N TYR A 50 7.43 -5.10 -0.44
CA TYR A 50 7.69 -3.76 -0.97
C TYR A 50 9.19 -3.48 -1.07
N VAL A 51 9.54 -2.38 -1.73
CA VAL A 51 10.93 -1.90 -1.79
C VAL A 51 11.13 -0.82 -0.74
N ASP A 52 12.11 -1.01 0.14
CA ASP A 52 12.45 -0.04 1.18
C ASP A 52 13.24 1.16 0.62
N HIS A 53 13.70 2.04 1.49
CA HIS A 53 14.46 3.24 1.11
C HIS A 53 15.91 2.95 0.68
N GLU A 54 16.39 1.73 0.91
CA GLU A 54 17.72 1.24 0.51
C GLU A 54 17.63 0.38 -0.76
N GLU A 55 16.52 0.46 -1.49
CA GLU A 55 16.24 -0.31 -2.72
C GLU A 55 16.24 -1.84 -2.50
N ARG A 56 15.93 -2.30 -1.28
CA ARG A 56 15.86 -3.73 -0.95
C ARG A 56 14.43 -4.21 -0.84
N LEU A 57 14.21 -5.48 -1.16
CA LEU A 57 12.94 -6.15 -0.89
C LEU A 57 12.76 -6.31 0.63
N ALA A 58 11.61 -5.89 1.13
CA ALA A 58 11.22 -5.97 2.53
C ALA A 58 9.76 -6.42 2.66
N ALA A 59 9.40 -6.93 3.83
CA ALA A 59 8.06 -7.41 4.14
C ALA A 59 7.38 -6.52 5.20
N THR A 60 6.06 -6.37 5.08
CA THR A 60 5.22 -5.72 6.10
C THR A 60 3.95 -6.52 6.33
N MET A 61 3.49 -6.59 7.59
CA MET A 61 2.18 -7.17 7.94
C MET A 61 1.03 -6.18 7.67
N LYS A 62 1.36 -4.93 7.36
CA LYS A 62 0.38 -3.93 6.95
C LYS A 62 -0.03 -4.27 5.52
N ILE A 63 -1.11 -5.02 5.37
CA ILE A 63 -1.63 -5.37 4.05
C ILE A 63 -2.34 -4.14 3.48
N PRO A 64 -1.91 -3.64 2.31
CA PRO A 64 -2.55 -2.48 1.71
C PRO A 64 -3.98 -2.84 1.30
N THR A 65 -4.91 -1.92 1.54
CA THR A 65 -6.31 -2.06 1.12
C THR A 65 -6.46 -2.03 -0.40
N ILE A 66 -5.50 -1.42 -1.09
CA ILE A 66 -5.45 -1.34 -2.55
C ILE A 66 -4.19 -2.02 -3.08
N ASN A 67 -4.38 -2.92 -4.04
CA ASN A 67 -3.31 -3.49 -4.85
C ASN A 67 -3.61 -3.27 -6.35
N ALA A 68 -2.70 -3.70 -7.23
CA ALA A 68 -2.81 -3.50 -8.69
C ALA A 68 -4.03 -4.18 -9.36
N HIS A 69 -4.85 -4.88 -8.59
CA HIS A 69 -6.04 -5.59 -9.04
C HIS A 69 -7.31 -5.20 -8.26
N THR A 70 -7.20 -4.33 -7.25
CA THR A 70 -8.34 -3.89 -6.42
C THR A 70 -8.57 -2.39 -6.51
N TYR A 71 -9.82 -1.99 -6.29
CA TYR A 71 -10.21 -0.59 -6.08
C TYR A 71 -10.75 -0.46 -4.66
N ASP A 72 -10.36 0.61 -3.97
CA ASP A 72 -10.95 0.95 -2.68
C ASP A 72 -11.00 2.47 -2.48
N TRP A 73 -11.74 2.89 -1.47
CA TRP A 73 -11.78 4.27 -1.02
C TRP A 73 -10.57 4.54 -0.14
N VAL A 74 -9.71 5.45 -0.58
CA VAL A 74 -8.53 5.89 0.17
C VAL A 74 -8.65 7.34 0.60
N GLU A 75 -8.06 7.65 1.75
CA GLU A 75 -7.97 9.03 2.22
C GLU A 75 -6.83 9.74 1.50
N VAL A 76 -7.12 10.93 0.95
CA VAL A 76 -6.09 11.81 0.38
C VAL A 76 -5.38 12.52 1.52
N VAL A 77 -4.15 12.12 1.80
CA VAL A 77 -3.30 12.68 2.85
C VAL A 77 -2.73 14.02 2.43
N ASP A 78 -2.29 14.13 1.18
CA ASP A 78 -1.81 15.40 0.64
C ASP A 78 -1.91 15.50 -0.88
N VAL A 79 -1.75 16.71 -1.40
CA VAL A 79 -1.70 16.99 -2.83
C VAL A 79 -0.61 18.01 -3.10
N VAL A 80 0.33 17.66 -3.98
CA VAL A 80 1.46 18.49 -4.38
C VAL A 80 1.42 18.65 -5.89
N GLU A 81 1.27 19.87 -6.40
CA GLU A 81 1.05 20.15 -7.84
C GLU A 81 2.09 19.49 -8.76
N ASP A 82 3.36 19.47 -8.36
CA ASP A 82 4.43 18.89 -9.19
C ASP A 82 4.58 17.37 -9.06
N MET A 83 4.01 16.74 -8.02
CA MET A 83 4.18 15.30 -7.74
C MET A 83 2.90 14.50 -7.96
N GLY A 84 1.75 15.02 -7.50
CA GLY A 84 0.45 14.38 -7.58
C GLY A 84 -0.25 14.32 -6.21
N ALA A 85 -1.05 13.28 -5.98
CA ALA A 85 -1.81 13.10 -4.75
C ALA A 85 -1.25 11.94 -3.92
N PHE A 86 -1.01 12.19 -2.63
CA PHE A 86 -0.64 11.16 -1.65
C PHE A 86 -1.89 10.60 -1.01
N VAL A 87 -2.00 9.27 -0.99
CA VAL A 87 -3.15 8.55 -0.46
C VAL A 87 -2.73 7.51 0.58
N ASP A 88 -3.50 7.42 1.67
CA ASP A 88 -3.31 6.41 2.69
C ASP A 88 -3.89 5.09 2.19
N VAL A 89 -3.01 4.10 1.98
CA VAL A 89 -3.36 2.75 1.54
C VAL A 89 -3.26 1.73 2.69
N GLY A 90 -3.04 2.19 3.92
CA GLY A 90 -2.84 1.35 5.10
C GLY A 90 -1.40 0.87 5.29
N LEU A 91 -0.44 1.35 4.50
CA LEU A 91 0.99 1.06 4.64
C LEU A 91 1.68 2.06 5.59
N SER A 92 2.93 1.78 5.97
CA SER A 92 3.75 2.75 6.71
C SER A 92 4.10 4.01 5.92
N LYS A 93 3.91 3.98 4.60
CA LYS A 93 4.10 5.12 3.70
C LYS A 93 2.86 5.34 2.85
N ASP A 94 2.54 6.60 2.62
CA ASP A 94 1.48 6.99 1.69
C ASP A 94 1.86 6.62 0.25
N ALA A 95 0.88 6.14 -0.52
CA ALA A 95 1.08 5.87 -1.94
C ALA A 95 0.95 7.16 -2.75
N LEU A 96 1.82 7.33 -3.75
CA LEU A 96 1.79 8.46 -4.67
C LEU A 96 0.98 8.12 -5.92
N VAL A 97 -0.07 8.90 -6.17
CA VAL A 97 -0.77 8.97 -7.46
C VAL A 97 -0.14 10.09 -8.27
N ALA A 98 0.76 9.74 -9.18
CA ALA A 98 1.49 10.71 -9.98
C ALA A 98 0.56 11.61 -10.80
N THR A 99 0.99 12.84 -11.08
CA THR A 99 0.27 13.84 -11.90
C THR A 99 -0.21 13.29 -13.24
N GLU A 100 0.57 12.43 -13.88
CA GLU A 100 0.22 11.76 -15.14
C GLU A 100 -1.02 10.84 -15.06
N HIS A 101 -1.40 10.42 -13.85
CA HIS A 101 -2.60 9.64 -13.58
C HIS A 101 -3.78 10.49 -13.12
N LEU A 102 -3.57 11.80 -12.90
CA LEU A 102 -4.61 12.73 -12.47
C LEU A 102 -5.22 13.47 -13.68
N PRO A 103 -6.44 14.03 -13.53
CA PRO A 103 -7.02 14.88 -14.56
C PRO A 103 -6.10 16.07 -14.88
N PRO A 104 -6.04 16.55 -16.13
CA PRO A 104 -5.17 17.68 -16.51
C PRO A 104 -5.59 19.02 -15.88
N PHE A 105 -6.74 19.08 -15.24
CA PHE A 105 -7.26 20.24 -14.52
C PHE A 105 -7.26 19.97 -13.02
N GLU A 106 -6.45 20.72 -12.28
CA GLU A 106 -6.25 20.62 -10.82
C GLU A 106 -7.56 20.73 -10.02
N GLU A 107 -8.54 21.47 -10.53
CA GLU A 107 -9.87 21.61 -9.91
C GLU A 107 -10.62 20.27 -9.77
N ALA A 108 -10.27 19.27 -10.58
CA ALA A 108 -10.81 17.93 -10.49
C ALA A 108 -9.96 16.95 -9.71
N TRP A 109 -8.81 17.38 -9.19
CA TRP A 109 -7.96 16.52 -8.37
C TRP A 109 -8.66 16.10 -7.08
N PRO A 110 -8.25 14.96 -6.49
CA PRO A 110 -8.67 14.57 -5.16
C PRO A 110 -8.36 15.70 -4.17
N LYS A 111 -9.26 15.94 -3.21
CA LYS A 111 -9.04 16.98 -2.19
C LYS A 111 -8.57 16.34 -0.90
N LYS A 112 -7.58 16.95 -0.25
CA LYS A 112 -7.08 16.58 1.07
C LYS A 112 -8.23 16.31 2.05
N ARG A 113 -8.12 15.25 2.86
CA ARG A 113 -9.13 14.80 3.85
C ARG A 113 -10.51 14.45 3.25
N ARG A 114 -10.54 14.02 1.99
CA ARG A 114 -11.72 13.36 1.41
C ARG A 114 -11.36 11.97 0.96
N GLN A 115 -12.26 11.03 1.23
CA GLN A 115 -12.20 9.70 0.65
C GLN A 115 -12.41 9.78 -0.86
N THR A 116 -11.48 9.20 -1.61
CA THR A 116 -11.53 9.12 -3.07
C THR A 116 -11.39 7.67 -3.48
N LEU A 117 -12.23 7.22 -4.41
CA LEU A 117 -12.11 5.89 -4.99
C LEU A 117 -10.86 5.86 -5.87
N LEU A 118 -9.89 5.02 -5.51
CA LEU A 118 -8.69 4.78 -6.30
C LEU A 118 -8.79 3.42 -6.98
N TYR A 119 -8.35 3.37 -8.22
CA TYR A 119 -8.21 2.14 -8.99
C TYR A 119 -6.78 2.09 -9.52
N ALA A 120 -6.02 1.08 -9.10
CA ALA A 120 -4.67 0.83 -9.58
C ALA A 120 -4.75 -0.18 -10.73
N GLU A 121 -4.28 0.18 -11.92
CA GLU A 121 -4.36 -0.67 -13.11
C GLU A 121 -2.94 -0.96 -13.63
N SER A 122 -2.54 -2.24 -13.63
CA SER A 122 -1.15 -2.64 -13.94
C SER A 122 -0.71 -2.47 -15.40
N HIS A 123 -1.58 -2.10 -16.34
CA HIS A 123 -1.16 -1.80 -17.72
C HIS A 123 -2.24 -1.03 -18.51
N LYS A 124 -1.90 0.20 -18.92
CA LYS A 124 -2.51 1.05 -19.97
C LYS A 124 -4.06 1.16 -20.02
N LEU A 125 -4.51 2.39 -19.74
CA LEU A 125 -5.61 3.14 -20.40
C LEU A 125 -7.07 2.61 -20.23
N ARG A 126 -7.89 3.28 -19.40
CA ARG A 126 -8.93 4.28 -19.79
C ARG A 126 -9.95 4.60 -18.66
N GLN A 127 -10.12 5.91 -18.43
CA GLN A 127 -11.33 6.68 -18.10
C GLN A 127 -12.21 6.41 -16.83
N ASN A 128 -12.63 7.54 -16.25
CA ASN A 128 -13.88 7.82 -15.50
C ASN A 128 -13.84 7.72 -13.97
N VAL A 129 -13.41 8.79 -13.31
CA VAL A 129 -13.81 9.07 -11.93
C VAL A 129 -15.17 9.80 -11.94
N ARG A 130 -16.25 9.06 -11.65
CA ARG A 130 -17.56 9.65 -11.36
C ARG A 130 -17.56 10.12 -9.91
N LYS A 131 -17.54 11.45 -9.68
CA LYS A 131 -17.72 12.05 -8.35
C LYS A 131 -19.10 11.65 -7.80
N THR A 132 -19.14 10.72 -6.85
CA THR A 132 -20.33 10.49 -6.02
C THR A 132 -20.00 10.91 -4.59
N SER A 133 -20.38 12.13 -4.26
CA SER A 133 -20.39 12.62 -2.88
C SER A 133 -21.49 11.92 -2.10
N HIS A 134 -21.15 10.89 -1.32
CA HIS A 134 -22.06 10.34 -0.31
C HIS A 134 -21.75 10.96 1.05
N ARG A 135 -22.71 11.76 1.52
CA ARG A 135 -22.76 12.34 2.86
C ARG A 135 -23.26 11.23 3.79
N ARG A 136 -22.37 10.57 4.54
CA ARG A 136 -22.83 9.71 5.65
C ARG A 136 -23.52 10.62 6.67
N ARG A 137 -24.83 10.45 6.81
CA ARG A 137 -25.55 10.79 8.04
C ARG A 137 -25.47 9.54 8.89
N ASP A 138 -24.74 9.59 9.98
CA ASP A 138 -24.90 8.63 11.05
C ASP A 138 -26.20 8.98 11.80
N GLN A 139 -26.98 7.95 12.08
CA GLN A 139 -28.08 7.95 13.05
C GLN A 139 -27.88 6.72 13.93
#